data_AF-X1CSX6-F1
#
_entry.id   AF-X1CSX6-F1
#
_cell.length_a   1.000
_cell.length_b   1.000
_cell.length_c   1.000
_cell.angle_alpha   90.00
_cell.angle_beta   90.00
_cell.angle_gamma   90.00
#
_symmetry.space_group_name_H-M   'P 1'
#
loop_
_entity.id
_entity.type
_entity.pdbx_description
1 polymer ?
#
loop_
_entity_poly.entity_id
_entity_poly.type
_entity_poly.pdbx_seq_one_letter_code
_entity_poly.pdbx_strand_id
1 'polypeptide(L)'
;MRSIAGVSTDAPDVIGEYVEAMPELPSGTITFLFTDIEGSTRLWEEQPEAMKRALVAHDRILRAAIEGNDGYVFATGGDSFAA
;
A
#
# COMPACT_ATOMS: atom_id res chain seq x y z
N MET A 1 -35.21 -39.40 27.59
CA MET A 1 -35.89 -40.08 26.48
C MET A 1 -36.92 -39.12 25.89
N ARG A 2 -36.72 -38.71 24.62
CA ARG A 2 -37.58 -37.90 23.69
C ARG A 2 -37.77 -36.41 24.06
N SER A 3 -37.21 -35.39 23.38
CA SER A 3 -37.28 -34.90 21.97
C SER A 3 -38.64 -34.37 21.55
N ILE A 4 -38.70 -33.05 21.22
CA ILE A 4 -39.23 -32.40 19.98
C ILE A 4 -39.02 -30.85 20.14
N ALA A 5 -38.11 -30.21 19.40
CA ALA A 5 -38.24 -29.65 18.04
C ALA A 5 -39.19 -28.44 17.93
N GLY A 6 -38.64 -27.26 17.58
CA GLY A 6 -39.43 -26.16 17.00
C GLY A 6 -39.03 -24.74 17.41
N VAL A 7 -37.89 -24.23 16.92
CA VAL A 7 -37.76 -22.79 16.58
C VAL A 7 -37.20 -22.70 15.17
N SER A 8 -38.05 -22.27 14.26
CA SER A 8 -37.76 -21.88 12.88
C SER A 8 -38.18 -20.43 12.75
N THR A 9 -37.30 -19.57 12.24
CA THR A 9 -37.60 -18.45 11.33
C THR A 9 -36.32 -17.63 11.05
N ASP A 10 -35.62 -18.03 9.99
CA ASP A 10 -34.90 -17.22 8.99
C ASP A 10 -34.33 -15.86 9.39
N ALA A 11 -33.20 -15.86 10.11
CA ALA A 11 -32.18 -14.84 9.93
C ALA A 11 -31.14 -15.39 8.92
N PRO A 12 -30.76 -14.65 7.87
CA PRO A 12 -29.69 -15.11 7.00
C PRO A 12 -28.41 -15.22 7.83
N ASP A 13 -27.79 -16.39 7.78
CA ASP A 13 -26.54 -16.73 8.44
C ASP A 13 -25.40 -16.02 7.68
N VAL A 14 -25.34 -14.69 7.80
CA VAL A 14 -24.28 -13.87 7.23
C VAL A 14 -23.13 -13.75 8.22
N ILE A 15 -22.39 -14.84 8.39
CA ILE A 15 -20.95 -14.75 8.63
C ILE A 15 -20.25 -14.68 7.28
N GLY A 16 -20.59 -13.66 6.50
CA GLY A 16 -19.75 -13.23 5.40
C GLY A 16 -18.46 -12.73 6.00
N GLU A 17 -17.36 -13.45 5.75
CA GLU A 17 -16.02 -12.94 5.98
C GLU A 17 -15.96 -11.50 5.48
N TYR A 18 -15.80 -10.54 6.39
CA TYR A 18 -15.18 -9.27 6.04
C TYR A 18 -13.71 -9.57 5.78
N VAL A 19 -13.41 -10.29 4.71
CA VAL A 19 -12.14 -10.14 4.04
C VAL A 19 -12.21 -8.76 3.41
N GLU A 20 -11.76 -7.74 4.14
CA GLU A 20 -11.19 -6.57 3.45
C GLU A 20 -10.22 -7.17 2.44
N ALA A 21 -10.57 -7.07 1.15
CA ALA A 21 -9.78 -7.65 0.09
C ALA A 21 -8.37 -7.07 0.22
N MET A 22 -7.45 -7.85 0.81
CA MET A 22 -6.06 -7.46 0.87
C MET A 22 -5.65 -7.27 -0.58
N PRO A 23 -5.09 -6.11 -0.96
CA PRO A 23 -4.65 -5.90 -2.32
C PRO A 23 -3.77 -7.07 -2.73
N GLU A 24 -4.10 -7.71 -3.86
CA GLU A 24 -3.34 -8.86 -4.34
C GLU A 24 -1.88 -8.43 -4.56
N LEU A 25 -1.00 -8.91 -3.70
CA LEU A 25 0.43 -8.62 -3.79
C LEU A 25 1.07 -9.50 -4.87
N PRO A 26 2.14 -9.01 -5.54
CA PRO A 26 2.89 -9.81 -6.49
C PRO A 26 3.36 -11.13 -5.87
N SER A 27 3.30 -12.22 -6.63
CA SER A 27 3.73 -13.57 -6.21
C SER A 27 4.71 -14.18 -7.22
N GLY A 28 5.48 -15.19 -6.78
CA GLY A 28 6.53 -15.82 -7.59
C GLY A 28 7.91 -15.17 -7.39
N THR A 29 8.73 -15.10 -8.44
CA THR A 29 10.01 -14.38 -8.40
C THR A 29 9.74 -12.89 -8.53
N ILE A 30 10.02 -12.14 -7.47
CA ILE A 30 9.83 -10.69 -7.41
C ILE A 30 11.19 -9.97 -7.37
N THR A 31 11.20 -8.74 -7.87
CA THR A 31 12.34 -7.81 -7.77
C THR A 31 11.93 -6.67 -6.87
N PHE A 32 12.80 -6.32 -5.92
CA PHE A 32 12.58 -5.18 -5.05
C PHE A 32 13.39 -3.97 -5.54
N LEU A 33 12.75 -2.80 -5.50
CA LEU A 33 13.36 -1.49 -5.70
C LEU A 33 13.27 -0.69 -4.39
N PHE A 34 14.38 -0.10 -3.98
CA PHE A 34 14.43 0.86 -2.88
C PHE A 34 15.11 2.13 -3.36
N THR A 35 14.50 3.28 -3.10
CA THR A 35 15.04 4.59 -3.47
C THR A 35 15.03 5.53 -2.28
N ASP A 36 15.92 6.51 -2.29
CA ASP A 36 15.94 7.61 -1.33
C ASP A 36 16.61 8.83 -1.96
N ILE A 37 16.30 10.04 -1.49
CA ILE A 37 17.00 11.24 -1.98
C ILE A 37 18.28 11.43 -1.18
N GLU A 38 19.42 11.28 -1.85
CA GLU A 38 20.72 11.47 -1.20
C GLU A 38 20.87 12.86 -0.57
N GLY A 39 21.23 12.90 0.71
CA GLY A 39 21.45 14.14 1.45
C GLY A 39 20.17 14.92 1.78
N SER A 40 19.00 14.28 1.73
CA SER A 40 17.70 14.93 1.97
C SER A 40 17.59 15.64 3.30
N THR A 41 18.18 15.12 4.38
CA THR A 41 18.23 15.81 5.68
C THR A 41 18.85 17.20 5.56
N ARG A 42 20.04 17.28 4.93
CA ARG A 42 20.73 18.56 4.70
C ARG A 42 19.92 19.46 3.76
N LEU A 43 19.32 18.91 2.70
CA LEU A 43 18.51 19.68 1.77
C LEU A 43 17.24 20.25 2.43
N TRP A 44 16.63 19.53 3.36
CA TRP A 44 15.52 20.00 4.16
C TRP A 44 15.91 21.14 5.09
N GLU A 45 17.09 21.06 5.71
CA GLU A 45 17.62 22.10 6.60
C GLU A 45 18.03 23.37 5.84
N GLU A 46 18.76 23.22 4.74
CA GLU A 46 19.34 24.33 3.99
C GLU A 46 18.36 24.95 2.99
N GLN A 47 17.49 24.15 2.39
CA GLN A 47 16.65 24.55 1.24
C GLN A 47 15.22 23.99 1.31
N PRO A 48 14.45 24.25 2.38
CA PRO A 48 13.16 23.61 2.62
C PRO A 48 12.14 23.82 1.50
N GLU A 49 12.04 25.02 0.94
CA GLU A 49 11.10 25.30 -0.15
C GLU A 49 11.49 24.62 -1.46
N ALA A 50 12.78 24.46 -1.73
CA ALA A 50 13.24 23.71 -2.88
C ALA A 50 13.00 22.21 -2.68
N MET A 51 13.27 21.69 -1.49
CA MET A 51 13.06 20.29 -1.15
C MET A 51 11.59 19.88 -1.23
N LYS A 52 10.65 20.73 -0.78
CA LYS A 52 9.20 20.50 -0.96
C LYS A 52 8.82 20.32 -2.43
N ARG A 53 9.33 21.16 -3.33
CA ARG A 53 9.07 21.04 -4.77
C ARG A 53 9.74 19.81 -5.37
N ALA A 54 10.95 19.50 -4.92
CA ALA A 54 11.68 18.31 -5.34
C ALA A 54 10.93 17.03 -4.97
N LEU A 55 10.35 16.95 -3.76
CA LEU A 55 9.55 15.79 -3.33
C LEU A 55 8.32 15.58 -4.19
N VAL A 56 7.55 16.64 -4.46
CA VAL A 56 6.38 16.51 -5.35
C VAL A 56 6.78 16.01 -6.74
N ALA A 57 7.91 16.48 -7.27
CA ALA A 57 8.42 16.02 -8.55
C ALA A 57 8.92 14.56 -8.48
N HIS A 58 9.65 14.21 -7.43
CA HIS A 58 10.18 12.88 -7.15
C HIS A 58 9.06 11.84 -7.07
N ASP A 59 8.06 12.07 -6.21
CA ASP A 59 6.95 11.14 -6.00
C ASP A 59 6.17 10.90 -7.29
N ARG A 60 5.94 11.96 -8.07
CA ARG A 60 5.28 11.85 -9.38
C ARG A 60 6.09 11.03 -10.36
N ILE A 61 7.40 11.24 -10.43
CA ILE A 61 8.28 10.53 -11.37
C ILE A 61 8.38 9.06 -11.00
N LEU A 62 8.65 8.74 -9.73
CA LEU A 62 8.77 7.36 -9.29
C LEU A 62 7.47 6.60 -9.43
N ARG A 63 6.34 7.19 -9.01
CA ARG A 63 5.04 6.55 -9.17
C ARG A 63 4.73 6.23 -10.62
N ALA A 64 4.92 7.20 -11.53
CA ALA A 64 4.69 6.98 -12.95
C ALA A 64 5.65 5.94 -13.55
N ALA A 65 6.91 5.91 -13.13
CA ALA A 65 7.88 4.93 -13.60
C ALA A 65 7.56 3.52 -13.08
N ILE A 66 7.20 3.38 -11.81
CA ILE A 66 6.88 2.08 -11.19
C ILE A 66 5.60 1.53 -11.80
N GLU A 67 4.51 2.30 -11.77
CA GLU A 67 3.21 1.87 -12.30
C GLU A 67 3.27 1.65 -13.82
N GLY A 68 4.04 2.47 -14.55
CA GLY A 68 4.23 2.32 -15.99
C GLY A 68 5.05 1.10 -16.42
N ASN A 69 5.70 0.40 -15.48
CA ASN A 69 6.42 -0.86 -15.71
C ASN A 69 5.75 -2.04 -14.98
N ASP A 70 4.45 -1.94 -14.71
CA ASP A 70 3.66 -2.96 -13.99
C ASP A 70 4.20 -3.29 -12.58
N GLY A 71 4.93 -2.34 -11.97
CA GLY A 71 5.43 -2.44 -10.60
C GLY A 71 4.39 -2.02 -9.56
N TYR A 72 4.65 -2.38 -8.30
CA TYR A 72 3.72 -2.16 -7.19
C TYR A 72 4.40 -1.45 -6.02
N VAL A 73 4.02 -0.19 -5.74
CA VAL A 73 4.52 0.53 -4.56
C VAL A 73 3.89 -0.05 -3.30
N PHE A 74 4.68 -0.76 -2.48
CA PHE A 74 4.19 -1.34 -1.23
C PHE A 74 4.52 -0.50 0.01
N ALA A 75 5.46 0.45 -0.08
CA ALA A 75 5.74 1.39 1.01
C ALA A 75 6.37 2.70 0.51
N THR A 76 6.15 3.76 1.30
CA THR A 76 6.80 5.06 1.16
C THR A 76 7.19 5.57 2.54
N GLY A 77 8.28 6.33 2.66
CA GLY A 77 8.70 6.90 3.95
C GLY A 77 9.55 8.14 3.77
N GLY A 78 9.02 9.31 4.17
CA GLY A 78 9.71 10.58 3.92
C GLY A 78 9.90 10.81 2.43
N ASP A 79 11.14 10.74 1.98
CA ASP A 79 11.61 10.87 0.60
C ASP A 79 11.93 9.53 -0.08
N SER A 80 11.67 8.41 0.59
CA SER A 80 11.94 7.06 0.08
C SER A 80 10.71 6.37 -0.51
N PHE A 81 10.96 5.49 -1.49
CA PHE A 81 9.98 4.56 -2.06
C PHE A 81 10.50 3.12 -1.98
N ALA A 82 9.57 2.18 -1.79
CA ALA A 82 9.80 0.76 -1.96
C ALA A 82 8.71 0.14 -2.86
N ALA A 83 9.16 -0.60 -3.88
CA ALA A 83 8.31 -1.27 -4.86
C ALA A 83 8.83 -2.67 -5.23
#